data_AF-A0A835XVP9-F1
#
_entry.id   AF-A0A835XVP9-F1
#
_cell.length_a   1.000
_cell.length_b   1.000
_cell.length_c   1.000
_cell.angle_alpha   90.00
_cell.angle_beta   90.00
_cell.angle_gamma   90.00
#
_symmetry.space_group_name_H-M   'P 1'
#
loop_
_entity.id
_entity.type
_entity.pdbx_description
1 polymer ?
#
loop_
_entity_poly.entity_id
_entity_poly.type
_entity_poly.pdbx_seq_one_letter_code
_entity_poly.pdbx_strand_id
1 'polypeptide(L)'
;MGRDDKEPASMSMAWPDVQRSLGQLAADAASHPAVQQLGAAGLQLGAPAAAYNLTLAVGHVAAGVLRLHCATPLLGPLWGLGTVAAASAAAGHVSRSSLAAMQAAAADVAARRRRGDGGGSVLGGALAALPGRLAAGWNGFEAAEDAVLGVVLFRVVFRHDFRRLLPSHLAKPGAFGRLHIPTGTTEYSTPSEKAQLSVIFGRDGCHHCGTRRNGVIGDHMPPYKVVKDTLAAREVATGMEKFLTQAAAFLRLPDTAVQQVYYAQCKGCSGRQAQLMRNGTRTTLAPGLWPPELVLAAPARLLGRSPLPGVLVAARHVVVAAVGAGGAGGGGRDGGGGAAAQWGGGGGAGEGGKGGRGKEKDKGRDRSRCSRPDDVFAATRRLEGVGAELQAALALAVPVPVPLPAGAARGQQPAAQPQRPGSRAGAAAGEAAGEAPQVPPWGPEGKVMLCFAV
;
A
#
# COMPACT_ATOMS: atom_id res chain seq x y z
N MET A 1 49.72 60.13 -8.96
CA MET A 1 49.10 58.84 -8.58
C MET A 1 48.20 59.09 -7.38
N GLY A 2 46.89 59.25 -7.60
CA GLY A 2 45.89 59.29 -6.54
C GLY A 2 44.70 58.50 -7.05
N ARG A 3 44.50 57.28 -6.56
CA ARG A 3 43.29 56.51 -6.82
C ARG A 3 42.28 56.94 -5.76
N ASP A 4 41.19 57.53 -6.23
CA ASP A 4 39.99 57.74 -5.41
C ASP A 4 39.34 56.37 -5.20
N ASP A 5 39.71 55.72 -4.09
CA ASP A 5 39.05 54.51 -3.60
C ASP A 5 37.68 54.91 -3.04
N LYS A 6 36.71 55.13 -3.93
CA LYS A 6 35.29 55.17 -3.55
C LYS A 6 34.91 53.77 -3.09
N GLU A 7 34.86 53.57 -1.77
CA GLU A 7 34.26 52.39 -1.17
C GLU A 7 32.87 52.18 -1.79
N PRO A 8 32.59 51.00 -2.36
CA PRO A 8 31.26 50.72 -2.90
C PRO A 8 30.30 50.78 -1.72
N ALA A 9 29.34 51.71 -1.78
CA ALA A 9 28.27 51.86 -0.82
C ALA A 9 27.68 50.46 -0.56
N SER A 10 27.92 49.93 0.63
CA SER A 10 27.43 48.61 1.02
C SER A 10 25.91 48.71 1.08
N MET A 11 25.24 48.18 0.05
CA MET A 11 23.80 47.97 0.06
C MET A 11 23.49 46.86 1.08
N SER A 12 23.56 47.20 2.38
CA SER A 12 23.01 46.36 3.43
C SER A 12 21.49 46.48 3.37
N MET A 13 20.87 45.61 2.57
CA MET A 13 19.43 45.41 2.66
C MET A 13 19.12 44.94 4.07
N ALA A 14 18.28 45.69 4.80
CA ALA A 14 17.94 45.33 6.16
C ALA A 14 17.24 43.97 6.18
N TRP A 15 17.61 43.09 7.11
CA TRP A 15 17.05 41.74 7.23
C TRP A 15 15.50 41.69 7.22
N PRO A 16 14.77 42.65 7.84
CA PRO A 16 13.31 42.70 7.75
C PRO A 16 12.77 42.91 6.33
N ASP A 17 13.48 43.66 5.47
CA ASP A 17 13.11 43.84 4.06
C ASP A 17 13.29 42.55 3.26
N VAL A 18 14.35 41.79 3.57
CA VAL A 18 14.58 40.44 3.00
C VAL A 18 13.45 39.49 3.41
N GLN A 19 13.08 39.47 4.69
CA GLN A 19 11.97 38.64 5.18
C GLN A 19 10.63 39.01 4.52
N ARG A 20 10.33 40.30 4.38
CA ARG A 20 9.13 40.78 3.66
C ARG A 20 9.14 40.37 2.20
N SER A 21 10.28 40.52 1.52
CA SER A 21 10.44 40.14 0.11
C SER A 21 10.28 38.63 -0.09
N LEU A 22 10.87 37.80 0.78
CA LEU A 22 10.70 36.35 0.77
C LEU A 22 9.25 35.94 1.06
N GLY A 23 8.57 36.63 1.98
CA GLY A 23 7.15 36.42 2.27
C GLY A 23 6.25 36.74 1.08
N GLN A 24 6.52 37.85 0.37
CA GLN A 24 5.80 38.22 -0.86
C GLN A 24 6.04 37.22 -1.98
N LEU A 25 7.30 36.83 -2.23
CA LEU A 25 7.65 35.79 -3.21
C LEU A 25 6.94 34.46 -2.91
N ALA A 26 6.89 34.05 -1.63
CA ALA A 26 6.18 32.85 -1.23
C ALA A 26 4.67 32.97 -1.43
N ALA A 27 4.08 34.14 -1.13
CA ALA A 27 2.67 34.41 -1.35
C ALA A 27 2.30 34.41 -2.84
N ASP A 28 3.12 35.05 -3.68
CA ASP A 28 2.96 35.09 -5.13
C ASP A 28 3.07 33.68 -5.73
N ALA A 29 4.09 32.91 -5.30
CA ALA A 29 4.24 31.51 -5.71
C ALA A 29 3.04 30.65 -5.30
N ALA A 30 2.52 30.80 -4.07
CA ALA A 30 1.36 30.08 -3.58
C ALA A 30 0.04 30.48 -4.29
N SER A 31 -0.03 31.72 -4.79
CA SER A 31 -1.17 32.21 -5.58
C SER A 31 -1.16 31.70 -7.03
N HIS A 32 -0.03 31.18 -7.51
CA HIS A 32 0.12 30.74 -8.89
C HIS A 32 -0.85 29.60 -9.23
N PRO A 33 -1.62 29.66 -10.33
CA PRO A 33 -2.64 28.66 -10.66
C PRO A 33 -2.11 27.22 -10.71
N ALA A 34 -0.90 27.02 -11.24
CA ALA A 34 -0.26 25.71 -11.28
C ALA A 34 0.02 25.15 -9.88
N VAL A 35 0.46 26.00 -8.93
CA VAL A 35 0.70 25.58 -7.55
C VAL A 35 -0.62 25.24 -6.86
N GLN A 36 -1.68 26.00 -7.12
CA GLN A 36 -3.02 25.70 -6.61
C GLN A 36 -3.58 24.38 -7.17
N GLN A 37 -3.37 24.10 -8.46
CA GLN A 37 -3.78 22.84 -9.08
C GLN A 37 -3.01 21.64 -8.52
N LEU A 38 -1.68 21.77 -8.38
CA LEU A 38 -0.85 20.74 -7.77
C LEU A 38 -1.21 20.51 -6.30
N GLY A 39 -1.47 21.58 -5.55
CA GLY A 39 -1.91 21.51 -4.16
C GLY A 39 -3.28 20.85 -4.00
N ALA A 40 -4.25 21.17 -4.88
CA ALA A 40 -5.56 20.53 -4.90
C ALA A 40 -5.46 19.04 -5.26
N ALA A 41 -4.67 18.69 -6.29
CA ALA A 41 -4.42 17.29 -6.64
C ALA A 41 -3.70 16.53 -5.51
N GLY A 42 -2.71 17.17 -4.88
CA GLY A 42 -2.00 16.65 -3.72
C GLY A 42 -2.93 16.40 -2.54
N LEU A 43 -3.86 17.31 -2.26
CA LEU A 43 -4.87 17.12 -1.22
C LEU A 43 -5.82 15.97 -1.56
N GLN A 44 -6.32 15.90 -2.80
CA GLN A 44 -7.26 14.87 -3.25
C GLN A 44 -6.69 13.46 -3.28
N LEU A 45 -5.41 13.29 -3.58
CA LEU A 45 -4.77 11.97 -3.64
C LEU A 45 -4.04 11.63 -2.34
N GLY A 46 -3.38 12.62 -1.75
CA GLY A 46 -2.55 12.47 -0.55
C GLY A 46 -3.37 12.23 0.71
N ALA A 47 -4.44 12.99 0.95
CA ALA A 47 -5.22 12.84 2.17
C ALA A 47 -5.91 11.46 2.27
N PRO A 48 -6.58 10.95 1.21
CA PRO A 48 -7.16 9.60 1.24
C PRO A 48 -6.11 8.49 1.34
N ALA A 49 -4.97 8.64 0.67
CA ALA A 49 -3.86 7.69 0.79
C ALA A 49 -3.30 7.63 2.22
N ALA A 50 -3.17 8.79 2.88
CA ALA A 50 -2.76 8.87 4.27
C ALA A 50 -3.78 8.21 5.20
N ALA A 51 -5.08 8.50 5.01
CA ALA A 51 -6.17 7.91 5.78
C ALA A 51 -6.23 6.38 5.64
N TYR A 52 -6.09 5.88 4.41
CA TYR A 52 -6.01 4.45 4.12
C TYR A 52 -4.86 3.77 4.89
N ASN A 53 -3.64 4.29 4.75
CA ASN A 53 -2.47 3.71 5.40
C ASN A 53 -2.51 3.82 6.92
N LEU A 54 -3.00 4.93 7.46
CA LEU A 54 -3.18 5.11 8.90
C LEU A 54 -4.17 4.08 9.46
N THR A 55 -5.28 3.85 8.76
CA THR A 55 -6.28 2.85 9.16
C THR A 55 -5.72 1.43 9.10
N LEU A 56 -4.93 1.10 8.06
CA LEU A 56 -4.21 -0.18 8.00
C LEU A 56 -3.21 -0.34 9.16
N ALA A 57 -2.48 0.72 9.52
CA ALA A 57 -1.54 0.68 10.63
C ALA A 57 -2.26 0.47 11.97
N VAL A 58 -3.38 1.16 12.20
CA VAL A 58 -4.23 0.95 13.38
C VAL A 58 -4.73 -0.50 13.43
N GLY A 59 -5.23 -1.04 12.31
CA GLY A 59 -5.68 -2.43 12.23
C GLY A 59 -4.55 -3.44 12.49
N HIS A 60 -3.32 -3.15 12.07
CA HIS A 60 -2.15 -3.98 12.35
C HIS A 60 -1.79 -3.99 13.84
N VAL A 61 -1.77 -2.81 14.48
CA VAL A 61 -1.49 -2.67 15.91
C VAL A 61 -2.56 -3.38 16.73
N ALA A 62 -3.84 -3.16 16.39
CA ALA A 62 -4.97 -3.80 17.05
C ALA A 62 -4.93 -5.33 16.91
N ALA A 63 -4.55 -5.87 15.74
CA ALA A 63 -4.29 -7.31 15.60
C ALA A 63 -3.23 -7.81 16.59
N GLY A 64 -2.13 -7.07 16.73
CA GLY A 64 -1.06 -7.39 17.68
C GLY A 64 -1.53 -7.43 19.13
N VAL A 65 -2.33 -6.44 19.55
CA VAL A 65 -2.94 -6.39 20.90
C VAL A 65 -3.85 -7.60 21.13
N LEU A 66 -4.67 -7.94 20.14
CA LEU A 66 -5.58 -9.10 20.17
C LEU A 66 -4.88 -10.44 19.95
N ARG A 67 -3.55 -10.46 19.81
CA ARG A 67 -2.73 -11.65 19.50
C ARG A 67 -3.16 -12.36 18.21
N LEU A 68 -3.75 -11.62 17.28
CA LEU A 68 -4.03 -12.07 15.92
C LEU A 68 -2.78 -11.87 15.06
N HIS A 69 -2.39 -12.89 14.31
CA HIS A 69 -1.20 -12.87 13.46
C HIS A 69 -1.51 -13.52 12.11
N CYS A 70 -0.59 -13.42 11.14
CA CYS A 70 -0.74 -13.96 9.77
C CYS A 70 -0.98 -15.49 9.70
N ALA A 71 -0.71 -16.15 10.83
CA ALA A 71 -0.76 -17.59 11.01
C ALA A 71 -1.90 -18.04 11.94
N THR A 72 -2.68 -17.08 12.45
CA THR A 72 -3.99 -17.37 13.04
C THR A 72 -4.86 -17.87 11.89
N PRO A 73 -5.54 -19.03 12.05
CA PRO A 73 -6.51 -19.51 11.07
C PRO A 73 -7.63 -18.49 10.86
N LEU A 74 -8.68 -18.83 10.11
CA LEU A 74 -9.93 -18.07 9.90
C LEU A 74 -9.96 -16.58 10.31
N LEU A 75 -9.90 -16.27 11.61
CA LEU A 75 -9.76 -14.92 12.18
C LEU A 75 -8.65 -14.05 11.57
N GLY A 76 -7.49 -14.59 11.23
CA GLY A 76 -6.40 -13.82 10.61
C GLY A 76 -6.82 -13.21 9.27
N PRO A 77 -7.17 -14.01 8.25
CA PRO A 77 -7.73 -13.51 7.00
C PRO A 77 -8.95 -12.60 7.16
N LEU A 78 -9.89 -12.93 8.05
CA LEU A 78 -11.08 -12.12 8.31
C LEU A 78 -10.73 -10.73 8.87
N TRP A 79 -9.77 -10.67 9.79
CA TRP A 79 -9.28 -9.41 10.34
C TRP A 79 -8.62 -8.56 9.26
N GLY A 80 -7.76 -9.16 8.44
CA GLY A 80 -7.13 -8.45 7.33
C GLY A 80 -8.15 -7.91 6.33
N LEU A 81 -9.20 -8.69 6.02
CA LEU A 81 -10.31 -8.25 5.16
C LEU A 81 -11.06 -7.07 5.77
N GLY A 82 -11.44 -7.17 7.06
CA GLY A 82 -12.12 -6.09 7.77
C GLY A 82 -11.27 -4.82 7.85
N THR A 83 -9.96 -4.96 8.03
CA THR A 83 -9.01 -3.84 8.06
C THR A 83 -8.93 -3.13 6.70
N VAL A 84 -8.90 -3.87 5.59
CA VAL A 84 -8.95 -3.26 4.23
C VAL A 84 -10.27 -2.57 3.99
N ALA A 85 -11.39 -3.21 4.35
CA ALA A 85 -12.73 -2.63 4.20
C ALA A 85 -12.83 -1.29 4.94
N ALA A 86 -12.44 -1.27 6.23
CA ALA A 86 -12.43 -0.06 7.05
C ALA A 86 -11.50 1.03 6.50
N ALA A 87 -10.29 0.65 6.06
CA ALA A 87 -9.33 1.59 5.47
C ALA A 87 -9.86 2.22 4.18
N SER A 88 -10.58 1.44 3.37
CA SER A 88 -11.14 1.90 2.10
C SER A 88 -12.33 2.84 2.33
N ALA A 89 -13.22 2.50 3.26
CA ALA A 89 -14.30 3.39 3.69
C ALA A 89 -13.77 4.72 4.24
N ALA A 90 -12.73 4.68 5.09
CA ALA A 90 -12.09 5.88 5.61
C ALA A 90 -11.46 6.73 4.50
N ALA A 91 -10.77 6.11 3.54
CA ALA A 91 -10.18 6.81 2.40
C ALA A 91 -11.26 7.48 1.53
N GLY A 92 -12.36 6.79 1.27
CA GLY A 92 -13.50 7.33 0.54
C GLY A 92 -14.14 8.54 1.24
N HIS A 93 -14.38 8.44 2.55
CA HIS A 93 -14.89 9.54 3.37
C HIS A 93 -13.98 10.77 3.32
N VAL A 94 -12.67 10.56 3.47
CA VAL A 94 -11.68 11.65 3.39
C VAL A 94 -11.67 12.26 2.01
N SER A 95 -11.74 11.46 0.94
CA SER A 95 -11.79 11.96 -0.44
C SER A 95 -13.00 12.87 -0.68
N ARG A 96 -14.20 12.43 -0.29
CA ARG A 96 -15.42 13.25 -0.41
C ARG A 96 -15.36 14.51 0.43
N SER A 97 -14.86 14.41 1.66
CA SER A 97 -14.68 15.55 2.57
C SER A 97 -13.71 16.58 2.00
N SER A 98 -12.57 16.13 1.46
CA SER A 98 -11.59 16.99 0.79
C SER A 98 -12.19 17.64 -0.45
N LEU A 99 -12.97 16.92 -1.25
CA LEU A 99 -13.60 17.45 -2.45
C LEU A 99 -14.65 18.53 -2.10
N ALA A 100 -15.52 18.25 -1.13
CA ALA A 100 -16.51 19.20 -0.65
C ALA A 100 -15.85 20.46 -0.04
N ALA A 101 -14.73 20.30 0.67
CA ALA A 101 -13.97 21.42 1.21
C ALA A 101 -13.39 22.30 0.08
N MET A 102 -12.83 21.71 -0.97
CA MET A 102 -12.31 22.45 -2.13
C MET A 102 -13.42 23.17 -2.90
N GLN A 103 -14.56 22.54 -3.11
CA GLN A 103 -15.70 23.17 -3.78
C GLN A 103 -16.24 24.37 -2.99
N ALA A 104 -16.38 24.22 -1.67
CA ALA A 104 -16.81 25.32 -0.80
C ALA A 104 -15.80 26.48 -0.82
N ALA A 105 -14.50 26.18 -0.75
CA ALA A 105 -13.45 27.18 -0.82
C ALA A 105 -13.41 27.90 -2.18
N ALA A 106 -13.60 27.17 -3.29
CA ALA A 106 -13.68 27.76 -4.62
C ALA A 106 -14.88 28.70 -4.77
N ALA A 107 -16.04 28.34 -4.21
CA ALA A 107 -17.22 29.19 -4.20
C ALA A 107 -17.01 30.47 -3.38
N ASP A 108 -16.38 30.38 -2.19
CA ASP A 108 -16.05 31.55 -1.37
C ASP A 108 -15.08 32.51 -2.09
N VAL A 109 -14.01 31.97 -2.68
CA VAL A 109 -13.04 32.76 -3.46
C VAL A 109 -13.73 33.46 -4.64
N ALA A 110 -14.63 32.76 -5.34
CA ALA A 110 -15.40 33.37 -6.44
C ALA A 110 -16.33 34.48 -5.93
N ALA A 111 -16.96 34.32 -4.77
CA ALA A 111 -17.85 35.32 -4.17
C ALA A 111 -17.09 36.57 -3.69
N ARG A 112 -15.90 36.41 -3.08
CA ARG A 112 -15.01 37.53 -2.69
C ARG A 112 -14.54 38.33 -3.90
N ARG A 113 -14.15 37.63 -4.98
CA ARG A 113 -13.72 38.27 -6.22
C ARG A 113 -14.82 39.15 -6.83
N ARG A 114 -16.09 38.75 -6.72
CA ARG A 114 -17.23 39.58 -7.17
C ARG A 114 -17.44 40.83 -6.31
N ARG A 115 -17.05 40.79 -5.03
CA ARG A 115 -17.12 41.94 -4.10
C ARG A 115 -15.95 42.90 -4.21
N GLY A 116 -14.90 42.53 -4.96
CA GLY A 116 -13.64 43.29 -4.97
C GLY A 116 -12.79 43.07 -3.72
N ASP A 117 -13.17 42.12 -2.85
CA ASP A 117 -12.35 41.71 -1.73
C ASP A 117 -11.12 40.97 -2.27
N GLY A 118 -9.94 41.25 -1.71
CA GLY A 118 -8.66 40.72 -2.16
C GLY A 118 -8.59 39.18 -2.29
N GLY A 119 -7.54 38.70 -2.97
CA GLY A 119 -7.39 37.29 -3.36
C GLY A 119 -7.35 36.30 -2.19
N GLY A 120 -8.23 35.29 -2.23
CA GLY A 120 -8.18 34.12 -1.36
C GLY A 120 -7.58 32.90 -2.06
N SER A 121 -6.97 31.99 -1.30
CA SER A 121 -6.47 30.70 -1.81
C SER A 121 -7.52 29.61 -1.62
N VAL A 122 -7.89 28.91 -2.69
CA VAL A 122 -8.80 27.76 -2.64
C VAL A 122 -8.24 26.65 -1.75
N LEU A 123 -6.94 26.38 -1.84
CA LEU A 123 -6.30 25.36 -1.01
C LEU A 123 -6.33 25.75 0.48
N GLY A 124 -6.03 27.01 0.80
CA GLY A 124 -6.08 27.51 2.17
C GLY A 124 -7.48 27.42 2.77
N GLY A 125 -8.50 27.84 2.00
CA GLY A 125 -9.91 27.70 2.40
C GLY A 125 -10.33 26.24 2.57
N ALA A 126 -9.87 25.35 1.68
CA ALA A 126 -10.19 23.93 1.75
C ALA A 126 -9.59 23.27 3.00
N LEU A 127 -8.33 23.56 3.32
CA LEU A 127 -7.67 23.05 4.53
C LEU A 127 -8.36 23.57 5.80
N ALA A 128 -8.80 24.83 5.82
CA ALA A 128 -9.54 25.39 6.94
C ALA A 128 -10.93 24.75 7.11
N ALA A 129 -11.62 24.42 6.01
CA ALA A 129 -12.94 23.79 6.04
C ALA A 129 -12.89 22.27 6.30
N LEU A 130 -11.76 21.62 6.04
CA LEU A 130 -11.63 20.16 6.05
C LEU A 130 -12.03 19.51 7.38
N PRO A 131 -11.61 20.00 8.58
CA PRO A 131 -12.02 19.39 9.85
C PRO A 131 -13.54 19.33 10.02
N GLY A 132 -14.24 20.42 9.66
CA GLY A 132 -15.71 20.46 9.71
C GLY A 132 -16.37 19.50 8.72
N ARG A 133 -15.75 19.29 7.55
CA ARG A 133 -16.22 18.29 6.57
C ARG A 133 -15.97 16.86 7.02
N LEU A 134 -14.82 16.59 7.63
CA LEU A 134 -14.51 15.26 8.18
C LEU A 134 -15.43 14.89 9.34
N ALA A 135 -15.84 15.86 10.14
CA ALA A 135 -16.81 15.70 11.22
C ALA A 135 -18.27 15.57 10.73
N ALA A 136 -18.55 15.87 9.46
CA ALA A 136 -19.87 15.67 8.89
C ALA A 136 -20.25 14.17 8.90
N GLY A 137 -21.55 13.89 8.99
CA GLY A 137 -22.09 12.54 9.12
C GLY A 137 -21.61 11.60 8.01
N TRP A 138 -21.39 10.34 8.37
CA TRP A 138 -21.04 9.28 7.43
C TRP A 138 -22.28 8.78 6.69
N ASN A 139 -22.22 8.74 5.36
CA ASN A 139 -23.19 7.99 4.57
C ASN A 139 -22.82 6.51 4.59
N GLY A 140 -23.59 5.70 5.33
CA GLY A 140 -23.32 4.27 5.48
C GLY A 140 -23.31 3.50 4.16
N PHE A 141 -24.13 3.89 3.19
CA PHE A 141 -24.18 3.24 1.88
C PHE A 141 -22.90 3.47 1.08
N GLU A 142 -22.45 4.72 0.96
CA GLU A 142 -21.19 5.06 0.28
C GLU A 142 -19.99 4.42 0.98
N ALA A 143 -19.98 4.38 2.32
CA ALA A 143 -18.94 3.71 3.08
C ALA A 143 -18.88 2.21 2.78
N ALA A 144 -20.04 1.56 2.64
CA ALA A 144 -20.12 0.15 2.26
C ALA A 144 -19.61 -0.09 0.82
N GLU A 145 -19.96 0.77 -0.13
CA GLU A 145 -19.44 0.70 -1.51
C GLU A 145 -17.91 0.81 -1.55
N ASP A 146 -17.36 1.82 -0.86
CA ASP A 146 -15.91 2.04 -0.80
C ASP A 146 -15.19 0.87 -0.11
N ALA A 147 -15.81 0.29 0.93
CA ALA A 147 -15.31 -0.90 1.61
C ALA A 147 -15.25 -2.11 0.67
N VAL A 148 -16.33 -2.41 -0.06
CA VAL A 148 -16.39 -3.53 -1.01
C VAL A 148 -15.39 -3.33 -2.15
N LEU A 149 -15.39 -2.14 -2.76
CA LEU A 149 -14.47 -1.81 -3.85
C LEU A 149 -13.01 -1.99 -3.42
N GLY A 150 -12.65 -1.47 -2.25
CA GLY A 150 -11.29 -1.61 -1.73
C GLY A 150 -10.86 -3.05 -1.46
N VAL A 151 -11.76 -3.89 -0.95
CA VAL A 151 -11.52 -5.34 -0.77
C VAL A 151 -11.28 -6.03 -2.11
N VAL A 152 -12.11 -5.73 -3.12
CA VAL A 152 -11.95 -6.28 -4.48
C VAL A 152 -10.64 -5.84 -5.09
N LEU A 153 -10.31 -4.55 -5.04
CA LEU A 153 -9.04 -4.01 -5.54
C LEU A 153 -7.85 -4.70 -4.86
N PHE A 154 -7.86 -4.80 -3.53
CA PHE A 154 -6.79 -5.42 -2.76
C PHE A 154 -6.57 -6.89 -3.15
N ARG A 155 -7.65 -7.67 -3.22
CA ARG A 155 -7.56 -9.13 -3.43
C ARG A 155 -7.37 -9.51 -4.89
N VAL A 156 -8.10 -8.87 -5.80
CA VAL A 156 -8.20 -9.26 -7.21
C VAL A 156 -7.16 -8.52 -8.05
N VAL A 157 -7.13 -7.19 -7.96
CA VAL A 157 -6.25 -6.36 -8.79
C VAL A 157 -4.81 -6.44 -8.30
N PHE A 158 -4.59 -6.23 -7.00
CA PHE A 158 -3.23 -6.27 -6.44
C PHE A 158 -2.75 -7.68 -6.05
N ARG A 159 -3.62 -8.68 -6.16
CA ARG A 159 -3.33 -10.09 -5.81
C ARG A 159 -2.71 -10.20 -4.41
N HIS A 160 -3.14 -9.35 -3.49
CA HIS A 160 -2.65 -9.37 -2.13
C HIS A 160 -3.45 -10.35 -1.28
N ASP A 161 -2.80 -10.87 -0.24
CA ASP A 161 -3.41 -11.72 0.78
C ASP A 161 -3.63 -10.89 2.04
N PHE A 162 -4.84 -10.96 2.59
CA PHE A 162 -5.24 -10.29 3.82
C PHE A 162 -4.34 -10.66 5.00
N ARG A 163 -3.80 -11.88 5.03
CA ARG A 163 -2.84 -12.33 6.06
C ARG A 163 -1.60 -11.46 6.15
N ARG A 164 -1.25 -10.78 5.06
CA ARG A 164 -0.06 -9.91 5.02
C ARG A 164 -0.25 -8.62 5.80
N LEU A 165 -1.46 -8.26 6.19
CA LEU A 165 -1.73 -7.07 7.01
C LEU A 165 -1.54 -7.33 8.49
N LEU A 166 -1.42 -8.60 8.90
CA LEU A 166 -1.26 -8.96 10.29
C LEU A 166 0.22 -9.04 10.70
N PRO A 167 0.51 -8.96 12.02
CA PRO A 167 1.81 -9.29 12.57
C PRO A 167 2.29 -10.68 12.15
N SER A 168 3.59 -10.82 11.91
CA SER A 168 4.20 -12.10 11.56
C SER A 168 4.37 -13.01 12.79
N HIS A 169 4.17 -14.31 12.61
CA HIS A 169 4.45 -15.32 13.64
C HIS A 169 5.85 -15.92 13.45
N LEU A 170 6.69 -15.93 14.49
CA LEU A 170 8.08 -16.40 14.34
C LEU A 170 8.21 -17.90 14.05
N ALA A 171 7.26 -18.72 14.49
CA ALA A 171 7.26 -20.17 14.21
C ALA A 171 6.49 -20.61 12.95
N LYS A 172 5.94 -19.66 12.17
CA LYS A 172 5.25 -19.95 10.91
C LYS A 172 5.77 -19.02 9.81
N PRO A 173 5.45 -19.27 8.52
CA PRO A 173 5.79 -18.31 7.46
C PRO A 173 5.23 -16.93 7.80
N GLY A 174 6.10 -15.92 7.84
CA GLY A 174 5.70 -14.56 8.18
C GLY A 174 4.85 -13.90 7.10
N ALA A 175 4.27 -12.75 7.42
CA ALA A 175 3.42 -11.95 6.55
C ALA A 175 4.09 -11.50 5.24
N PHE A 176 5.42 -11.60 5.15
CA PHE A 176 6.20 -11.23 3.97
C PHE A 176 6.81 -12.44 3.26
N GLY A 177 6.50 -13.68 3.67
CA GLY A 177 6.96 -14.89 2.99
C GLY A 177 6.26 -15.12 1.65
N ARG A 178 6.87 -14.64 0.56
CA ARG A 178 6.32 -14.79 -0.81
C ARG A 178 6.85 -16.01 -1.53
N LEU A 179 8.16 -16.20 -1.49
CA LEU A 179 8.85 -17.34 -2.06
C LEU A 179 9.56 -18.12 -0.96
N HIS A 180 9.72 -19.41 -1.22
CA HIS A 180 10.45 -20.35 -0.38
C HIS A 180 11.25 -21.28 -1.28
N ILE A 181 12.27 -21.92 -0.70
CA ILE A 181 12.99 -23.00 -1.36
C ILE A 181 12.54 -24.31 -0.68
N PRO A 182 12.05 -25.30 -1.44
CA PRO A 182 11.73 -26.60 -0.87
C PRO A 182 13.00 -27.24 -0.35
N THR A 183 12.95 -27.81 0.86
CA THR A 183 14.05 -28.62 1.38
C THR A 183 13.66 -30.09 1.40
N GLY A 184 14.61 -30.95 1.02
CA GLY A 184 14.44 -32.40 1.05
C GLY A 184 14.77 -33.04 2.40
N THR A 185 15.46 -32.33 3.30
CA THR A 185 16.03 -32.91 4.53
C THR A 185 16.02 -31.92 5.70
N THR A 186 16.34 -32.41 6.89
CA THR A 186 16.48 -31.62 8.13
C THR A 186 17.82 -30.89 8.22
N GLU A 187 18.60 -30.86 7.15
CA GLU A 187 19.96 -30.33 7.12
C GLU A 187 19.98 -28.81 7.00
N TYR A 188 21.14 -28.19 7.17
CA TYR A 188 21.31 -26.77 6.90
C TYR A 188 21.27 -26.49 5.40
N SER A 189 20.87 -25.26 5.02
CA SER A 189 20.82 -24.87 3.61
C SER A 189 22.20 -25.02 2.95
N THR A 190 22.24 -25.71 1.82
CA THR A 190 23.43 -25.82 0.96
C THR A 190 23.89 -24.44 0.47
N PRO A 191 25.15 -24.29 0.01
CA PRO A 191 25.61 -23.02 -0.56
C PRO A 191 24.75 -22.52 -1.72
N SER A 192 24.22 -23.44 -2.54
CA SER A 192 23.35 -23.12 -3.67
C SER A 192 21.98 -22.56 -3.22
N GLU A 193 21.36 -23.17 -2.21
CA GLU A 193 20.11 -22.69 -1.63
C GLU A 193 20.30 -21.34 -0.94
N LYS A 194 21.43 -21.16 -0.24
CA LYS A 194 21.78 -19.88 0.38
C LYS A 194 21.95 -18.75 -0.66
N ALA A 195 22.53 -19.06 -1.82
CA ALA A 195 22.62 -18.09 -2.92
C ALA A 195 21.23 -17.70 -3.44
N GLN A 196 20.34 -18.68 -3.64
CA GLN A 196 18.95 -18.42 -4.04
C GLN A 196 18.18 -17.61 -2.96
N LEU A 197 18.36 -17.94 -1.68
CA LEU A 197 17.77 -17.18 -0.57
C LEU A 197 18.28 -15.74 -0.52
N SER A 198 19.54 -15.50 -0.88
CA SER A 198 20.09 -14.15 -0.98
C SER A 198 19.40 -13.33 -2.06
N VAL A 199 19.11 -13.94 -3.22
CA VAL A 199 18.33 -13.30 -4.29
C VAL A 199 16.90 -12.99 -3.81
N ILE A 200 16.23 -13.97 -3.18
CA ILE A 200 14.88 -13.78 -2.60
C ILE A 200 14.91 -12.66 -1.54
N PHE A 201 15.91 -12.63 -0.67
CA PHE A 201 16.07 -11.62 0.37
C PHE A 201 16.32 -10.21 -0.19
N GLY A 202 17.15 -10.08 -1.22
CA GLY A 202 17.39 -8.80 -1.88
C GLY A 202 16.12 -8.22 -2.51
N ARG A 203 15.29 -9.09 -3.09
CA ARG A 203 14.03 -8.69 -3.74
C ARG A 203 12.89 -8.44 -2.74
N ASP A 204 12.64 -9.37 -1.82
CA ASP A 204 11.44 -9.37 -0.97
C ASP A 204 11.73 -8.97 0.48
N GLY A 205 12.99 -9.03 0.92
CA GLY A 205 13.38 -8.87 2.32
C GLY A 205 13.11 -10.10 3.18
N CYS A 206 13.32 -9.94 4.48
CA CYS A 206 13.03 -10.94 5.50
C CYS A 206 11.53 -11.31 5.50
N HIS A 207 11.21 -12.59 5.52
CA HIS A 207 9.81 -13.03 5.48
C HIS A 207 8.98 -12.68 6.74
N HIS A 208 9.62 -12.40 7.89
CA HIS A 208 8.92 -11.95 9.10
C HIS A 208 8.72 -10.43 9.15
N CYS A 209 9.78 -9.65 8.95
CA CYS A 209 9.69 -8.20 9.15
C CYS A 209 9.79 -7.38 7.85
N GLY A 210 10.13 -8.00 6.72
CA GLY A 210 10.36 -7.34 5.44
C GLY A 210 11.73 -6.64 5.31
N THR A 211 12.66 -6.84 6.27
CA THR A 211 13.93 -6.07 6.25
C THR A 211 14.89 -6.62 5.21
N ARG A 212 15.58 -5.74 4.50
CA ARG A 212 16.68 -6.09 3.60
C ARG A 212 18.07 -5.86 4.23
N ARG A 213 18.10 -5.60 5.54
CA ARG A 213 19.32 -5.37 6.33
C ARG A 213 19.68 -6.59 7.17
N ASN A 214 20.92 -6.65 7.67
CA ASN A 214 21.44 -7.66 8.61
C ASN A 214 21.71 -9.06 8.01
N GLY A 215 21.87 -9.15 6.68
CA GLY A 215 22.17 -10.41 5.99
C GLY A 215 21.03 -11.42 6.00
N VAL A 216 21.14 -12.44 5.15
CA VAL A 216 20.16 -13.54 5.02
C VAL A 216 20.66 -14.80 5.70
N ILE A 217 19.75 -15.49 6.38
CA ILE A 217 19.88 -16.88 6.84
C ILE A 217 18.76 -17.69 6.17
N GLY A 218 19.08 -18.92 5.78
CA GLY A 218 18.07 -19.92 5.43
C GLY A 218 17.54 -20.56 6.68
N ASP A 219 16.41 -20.06 7.16
CA ASP A 219 15.75 -20.61 8.33
C ASP A 219 14.66 -21.59 7.91
N HIS A 220 14.56 -22.70 8.64
CA HIS A 220 13.57 -23.74 8.41
C HIS A 220 12.21 -23.27 8.92
N MET A 221 11.21 -23.33 8.04
CA MET A 221 9.84 -23.07 8.42
C MET A 221 8.94 -24.24 8.07
N PRO A 222 8.23 -24.83 9.06
CA PRO A 222 8.34 -24.56 10.50
C PRO A 222 9.69 -25.03 11.10
N PRO A 223 10.10 -24.48 12.27
CA PRO A 223 11.36 -24.87 12.91
C PRO A 223 11.40 -26.35 13.25
N TYR A 224 12.58 -26.97 13.17
CA TYR A 224 12.75 -28.41 13.37
C TYR A 224 12.17 -28.94 14.69
N LYS A 225 12.34 -28.19 15.78
CA LYS A 225 11.74 -28.52 17.09
C LYS A 225 10.21 -28.61 17.01
N VAL A 226 9.57 -27.67 16.31
CA VAL A 226 8.10 -27.67 16.11
C VAL A 226 7.68 -28.88 15.28
N VAL A 227 8.48 -29.28 14.29
CA VAL A 227 8.23 -30.48 13.48
C VAL A 227 8.25 -31.73 14.36
N LYS A 228 9.33 -31.91 15.13
CA LYS A 228 9.45 -33.02 16.09
C LYS A 228 8.30 -33.07 17.08
N ASP A 229 7.97 -31.92 17.67
CA ASP A 229 6.89 -31.82 18.65
C ASP A 229 5.52 -32.16 18.03
N THR A 230 5.29 -31.75 16.77
CA THR A 230 4.05 -32.05 16.05
C THR A 230 3.95 -33.53 15.68
N LEU A 231 5.06 -34.15 15.27
CA LEU A 231 5.11 -35.59 14.98
C LEU A 231 4.91 -36.42 16.26
N ALA A 232 5.60 -36.07 17.35
CA ALA A 232 5.43 -36.72 18.64
C ALA A 232 3.99 -36.58 19.17
N ALA A 233 3.38 -35.40 19.04
CA ALA A 233 1.98 -35.19 19.40
C ALA A 233 1.02 -36.08 18.59
N ARG A 234 1.31 -36.30 17.29
CA ARG A 234 0.53 -37.19 16.44
C ARG A 234 0.68 -38.66 16.81
N GLU A 235 1.87 -39.09 17.21
CA GLU A 235 2.11 -40.46 17.67
C GLU A 235 1.34 -40.76 18.97
N VAL A 236 1.18 -39.76 19.84
CA VAL A 236 0.47 -39.87 21.12
C VAL A 236 -1.04 -39.59 20.99
N ALA A 237 -1.50 -39.05 19.85
CA ALA A 237 -2.92 -38.73 19.64
C ALA A 237 -3.80 -40.00 19.71
N THR A 238 -4.77 -39.99 20.62
CA THR A 238 -5.71 -41.09 20.84
C THR A 238 -7.17 -40.63 20.61
N GLY A 239 -8.07 -41.57 20.29
CA GLY A 239 -9.50 -41.29 20.11
C GLY A 239 -9.84 -40.46 18.87
N MET A 240 -10.59 -39.37 19.07
CA MET A 240 -11.20 -38.57 17.99
C MET A 240 -10.16 -37.88 17.08
N GLU A 241 -8.98 -37.53 17.59
CA GLU A 241 -7.91 -36.92 16.77
C GLU A 241 -7.33 -37.90 15.74
N LYS A 242 -7.20 -39.18 16.11
CA LYS A 242 -6.77 -40.24 15.19
C LYS A 242 -7.82 -40.46 14.11
N PHE A 243 -9.11 -40.42 14.47
CA PHE A 243 -10.21 -40.48 13.53
C PHE A 243 -10.20 -39.28 12.56
N LEU A 244 -10.00 -38.05 13.07
CA LEU A 244 -9.89 -36.85 12.22
C LEU A 244 -8.69 -36.93 11.26
N THR A 245 -7.56 -37.46 11.72
CA THR A 245 -6.36 -37.66 10.89
C THR A 245 -6.60 -38.72 9.82
N GLN A 246 -7.24 -39.84 10.18
CA GLN A 246 -7.63 -40.88 9.23
C GLN A 246 -8.67 -40.38 8.21
N ALA A 247 -9.65 -39.59 8.66
CA ALA A 247 -10.64 -38.97 7.80
C ALA A 247 -9.99 -37.97 6.83
N ALA A 248 -9.05 -37.15 7.29
CA ALA A 248 -8.29 -36.25 6.43
C ALA A 248 -7.48 -37.01 5.37
N ALA A 249 -6.81 -38.10 5.76
CA ALA A 249 -6.08 -38.98 4.84
C ALA A 249 -7.02 -39.66 3.82
N PHE A 250 -8.19 -40.15 4.28
CA PHE A 250 -9.22 -40.75 3.43
C PHE A 250 -9.75 -39.76 2.38
N LEU A 251 -9.99 -38.50 2.79
CA LEU A 251 -10.40 -37.42 1.91
C LEU A 251 -9.27 -36.91 1.00
N ARG A 252 -8.06 -37.49 1.09
CA ARG A 252 -6.85 -37.01 0.40
C ARG A 252 -6.62 -35.52 0.60
N LEU A 253 -7.03 -34.99 1.77
CA LEU A 253 -6.61 -33.66 2.16
C LEU A 253 -5.10 -33.76 2.32
N PRO A 254 -4.31 -33.07 1.47
CA PRO A 254 -2.87 -33.22 1.50
C PRO A 254 -2.44 -32.91 2.92
N ASP A 255 -1.83 -33.91 3.55
CA ASP A 255 -1.18 -33.71 4.82
C ASP A 255 0.08 -32.91 4.48
N THR A 256 -0.09 -31.60 4.26
CA THR A 256 1.00 -30.63 4.17
C THR A 256 1.70 -30.50 5.53
N ALA A 257 1.47 -31.46 6.43
CA ALA A 257 2.09 -31.62 7.71
C ALA A 257 3.59 -31.64 7.53
N VAL A 258 4.06 -30.43 7.72
CA VAL A 258 5.41 -30.11 8.10
C VAL A 258 6.42 -30.40 7.01
N GLN A 259 6.05 -30.17 5.74
CA GLN A 259 7.06 -29.90 4.74
C GLN A 259 7.84 -28.68 5.23
N GLN A 260 9.06 -28.93 5.69
CA GLN A 260 9.98 -27.85 6.00
C GLN A 260 10.37 -27.20 4.68
N VAL A 261 10.44 -25.88 4.69
CA VAL A 261 10.91 -25.09 3.56
C VAL A 261 11.81 -23.99 4.09
N TYR A 262 12.77 -23.56 3.28
CA TYR A 262 13.58 -22.40 3.64
C TYR A 262 12.88 -21.11 3.24
N TYR A 263 12.82 -20.18 4.18
CA TYR A 263 12.49 -18.79 3.89
C TYR A 263 13.69 -17.88 4.15
N ALA A 264 13.76 -16.80 3.38
CA ALA A 264 14.75 -15.76 3.59
C ALA A 264 14.45 -15.01 4.90
N GLN A 265 15.31 -15.16 5.90
CA GLN A 265 15.15 -14.53 7.21
C GLN A 265 16.37 -13.69 7.58
N CYS A 266 16.17 -12.54 8.21
CA CYS A 266 17.29 -11.73 8.71
C CYS A 266 17.83 -12.28 10.04
N LYS A 267 19.13 -12.06 10.32
CA LYS A 267 19.79 -12.46 11.57
C LYS A 267 19.01 -12.07 12.83
N GLY A 268 18.44 -10.86 12.85
CA GLY A 268 17.68 -10.36 14.00
C GLY A 268 16.31 -11.02 14.22
N CYS A 269 15.66 -11.54 13.18
CA CYS A 269 14.44 -12.34 13.34
C CYS A 269 14.79 -13.78 13.73
N SER A 270 15.85 -14.33 13.13
CA SER A 270 16.38 -15.67 13.44
C SER A 270 16.78 -15.79 14.91
N GLY A 271 17.58 -14.84 15.44
CA GLY A 271 17.98 -14.85 16.84
C GLY A 271 16.79 -14.79 17.81
N ARG A 272 15.75 -14.02 17.48
CA ARG A 272 14.51 -13.96 18.28
C ARG A 272 13.71 -15.24 18.25
N GLN A 273 13.59 -15.85 17.07
CA GLN A 273 12.95 -17.14 16.95
C GLN A 273 13.70 -18.20 17.77
N ALA A 274 15.04 -18.23 17.69
CA ALA A 274 15.86 -19.15 18.49
C ALA A 274 15.65 -18.93 20.00
N GLN A 275 15.61 -17.67 20.46
CA GLN A 275 15.33 -17.34 21.87
C GLN A 275 13.94 -17.84 22.31
N LEU A 276 12.90 -17.62 21.50
CA LEU A 276 11.56 -18.15 21.78
C LEU A 276 11.53 -19.68 21.87
N MET A 277 12.23 -20.36 20.96
CA MET A 277 12.31 -21.83 20.96
C MET A 277 13.04 -22.39 22.19
N ARG A 278 14.05 -21.67 22.71
CA ARG A 278 14.75 -22.01 23.96
C ARG A 278 13.84 -21.83 25.18
N ASN A 279 13.08 -20.75 25.22
CA ASN A 279 12.21 -20.40 26.34
C ASN A 279 10.90 -21.21 26.37
N GLY A 280 10.72 -22.20 25.47
CA GLY A 280 9.49 -22.99 25.36
C GLY A 280 8.25 -22.18 24.95
N THR A 281 8.41 -20.89 24.63
CA THR A 281 7.32 -20.00 24.25
C THR A 281 7.08 -20.14 22.75
N ARG A 282 6.08 -20.93 22.39
CA ARG A 282 5.71 -21.22 20.98
C ARG A 282 4.90 -20.11 20.31
N THR A 283 4.49 -19.09 21.05
CA THR A 283 3.54 -18.07 20.56
C THR A 283 4.06 -16.66 20.84
N THR A 284 3.95 -15.81 19.81
CA THR A 284 3.98 -14.33 19.83
C THR A 284 4.52 -13.70 21.11
N LEU A 285 5.67 -13.02 21.01
CA LEU A 285 6.10 -12.02 22.00
C LEU A 285 4.86 -11.31 22.55
N ALA A 286 4.61 -11.44 23.85
CA ALA A 286 3.39 -10.93 24.47
C ALA A 286 3.15 -9.47 24.03
N PRO A 287 1.89 -9.01 23.87
CA PRO A 287 1.60 -7.59 23.67
C PRO A 287 2.17 -6.84 24.90
N GLY A 288 3.27 -6.12 24.70
CA GLY A 288 4.16 -5.59 25.74
C GLY A 288 5.66 -5.87 25.51
N LEU A 289 6.00 -6.86 24.67
CA LEU A 289 7.38 -7.28 24.35
C LEU A 289 7.67 -7.39 22.85
N TRP A 290 6.77 -6.92 21.99
CA TRP A 290 7.29 -6.40 20.73
C TRP A 290 8.11 -5.16 21.10
N PRO A 291 9.40 -5.09 20.74
CA PRO A 291 10.09 -3.81 20.84
C PRO A 291 9.19 -2.81 20.11
N PRO A 292 8.78 -1.69 20.74
CA PRO A 292 7.90 -0.71 20.11
C PRO A 292 8.46 -0.31 18.73
N GLU A 293 9.77 -0.36 18.57
CA GLU A 293 10.52 -0.25 17.32
C GLU A 293 10.01 -1.16 16.17
N LEU A 294 9.51 -2.38 16.40
CA LEU A 294 8.96 -3.23 15.33
C LEU A 294 7.49 -3.00 15.05
N VAL A 295 6.72 -2.66 16.08
CA VAL A 295 5.33 -2.23 15.90
C VAL A 295 5.28 -0.88 15.20
N LEU A 296 6.32 -0.04 15.35
CA LEU A 296 6.47 1.28 14.72
C LEU A 296 7.26 1.24 13.39
N ALA A 297 8.22 0.31 13.21
CA ALA A 297 8.88 0.11 11.91
C ALA A 297 7.99 -0.63 10.89
N ALA A 298 6.98 -1.37 11.34
CA ALA A 298 5.99 -2.00 10.46
C ALA A 298 5.09 -0.99 9.73
N PRO A 299 4.56 0.09 10.35
CA PRO A 299 3.85 1.18 9.68
C PRO A 299 4.66 1.78 8.54
N ALA A 300 5.95 2.08 8.73
CA ALA A 300 6.81 2.60 7.66
C ALA A 300 6.92 1.65 6.45
N ARG A 301 6.72 0.34 6.66
CA ARG A 301 6.75 -0.68 5.59
C ARG A 301 5.37 -1.03 5.03
N LEU A 302 4.31 -0.83 5.81
CA LEU A 302 2.95 -0.73 5.31
C LEU A 302 2.81 0.52 4.42
N LEU A 303 3.46 1.63 4.78
CA LEU A 303 3.61 2.84 3.97
C LEU A 303 4.44 2.62 2.70
N GLY A 304 5.37 1.64 2.72
CA GLY A 304 6.06 1.16 1.52
C GLY A 304 5.22 0.22 0.65
N ARG A 305 4.01 -0.17 1.10
CA ARG A 305 3.04 -0.82 0.21
C ARG A 305 2.36 0.24 -0.62
N SER A 306 1.92 -0.20 -1.79
CA SER A 306 1.28 0.71 -2.72
C SER A 306 0.02 1.32 -2.07
N PRO A 307 -0.08 2.65 -1.92
CA PRO A 307 -1.31 3.31 -1.47
C PRO A 307 -2.41 3.24 -2.54
N LEU A 308 -2.14 2.61 -3.68
CA LEU A 308 -3.02 2.53 -4.83
C LEU A 308 -4.45 2.10 -4.50
N PRO A 309 -4.75 1.12 -3.62
CA PRO A 309 -6.14 0.83 -3.28
C PRO A 309 -6.89 2.07 -2.75
N GLY A 310 -6.29 2.79 -1.78
CA GLY A 310 -6.88 4.01 -1.24
C GLY A 310 -6.98 5.14 -2.26
N VAL A 311 -5.96 5.29 -3.12
CA VAL A 311 -5.95 6.28 -4.21
C VAL A 311 -7.02 5.97 -5.26
N LEU A 312 -7.21 4.70 -5.63
CA LEU A 312 -8.21 4.29 -6.62
C LEU A 312 -9.64 4.44 -6.07
N VAL A 313 -9.85 4.10 -4.80
CA VAL A 313 -11.13 4.37 -4.11
C VAL A 313 -11.40 5.88 -4.07
N ALA A 314 -10.39 6.71 -3.79
CA ALA A 314 -10.54 8.17 -3.82
C ALA A 314 -10.81 8.71 -5.25
N ALA A 315 -10.13 8.17 -6.26
CA ALA A 315 -10.27 8.60 -7.64
C ALA A 315 -11.71 8.46 -8.15
N ARG A 316 -12.46 7.47 -7.67
CA ARG A 316 -13.90 7.30 -7.96
C ARG A 316 -14.68 8.60 -7.72
N HIS A 317 -14.48 9.23 -6.56
CA HIS A 317 -15.23 10.43 -6.15
C HIS A 317 -14.87 11.65 -6.99
N VAL A 318 -13.61 11.78 -7.37
CA VAL A 318 -13.14 12.83 -8.28
C VAL A 318 -13.72 12.65 -9.69
N VAL A 319 -13.73 11.42 -10.21
CA VAL A 319 -14.28 11.12 -11.54
C VAL A 319 -15.79 11.40 -11.57
N VAL A 320 -16.55 10.92 -10.58
CA VAL A 320 -18.00 11.16 -10.49
C VAL A 320 -18.31 12.67 -10.48
N ALA A 321 -17.57 13.46 -9.70
CA ALA A 321 -17.77 14.90 -9.67
C ALA A 321 -17.40 15.60 -10.99
N ALA A 322 -16.33 15.15 -11.66
CA ALA A 322 -15.92 15.70 -12.95
C ALA A 322 -16.96 15.42 -14.05
N VAL A 323 -17.49 14.19 -14.12
CA VAL A 323 -18.53 13.79 -15.08
C VAL A 323 -19.83 14.56 -14.82
N GLY A 324 -20.23 14.70 -13.57
CA GLY A 324 -21.43 15.47 -13.20
C GLY A 324 -21.35 16.94 -13.58
N ALA A 325 -20.17 17.56 -13.46
CA ALA A 325 -19.97 18.96 -13.85
C ALA A 325 -20.06 19.17 -15.38
N GLY A 326 -19.64 18.19 -16.18
CA GLY A 326 -19.69 18.26 -17.64
C GLY A 326 -21.12 18.21 -18.20
N GLY A 327 -22.01 17.42 -17.58
CA GLY A 327 -23.40 17.25 -18.04
C GLY A 327 -24.25 18.52 -17.91
N ALA A 328 -24.00 19.35 -16.91
CA ALA A 328 -24.80 20.56 -16.66
C ALA A 328 -24.56 21.69 -17.69
N GLY A 329 -23.46 21.66 -18.44
CA GLY A 329 -23.10 22.71 -19.41
C GLY A 329 -23.62 22.51 -20.83
N GLY A 330 -24.19 21.34 -21.17
CA GLY A 330 -24.47 20.94 -22.56
C GLY A 330 -25.86 21.30 -23.10
N GLY A 331 -26.81 21.74 -22.28
CA GLY A 331 -28.22 21.91 -22.67
C GLY A 331 -28.62 23.29 -23.20
N GLY A 332 -27.69 24.25 -23.31
CA GLY A 332 -27.99 25.66 -23.62
C GLY A 332 -27.86 26.05 -25.09
N ARG A 333 -28.20 25.17 -26.05
CA ARG A 333 -28.03 25.47 -27.49
C ARG A 333 -29.27 25.27 -28.35
N ASP A 334 -30.47 25.46 -27.77
CA ASP A 334 -31.71 25.60 -28.54
C ASP A 334 -32.21 27.05 -28.46
N GLY A 335 -31.40 27.96 -29.01
CA GLY A 335 -31.77 29.33 -29.29
C GLY A 335 -31.95 29.51 -30.79
N GLY A 336 -33.16 29.26 -31.27
CA GLY A 336 -33.56 29.40 -32.66
C GLY A 336 -33.32 30.81 -33.21
N GLY A 337 -32.56 30.89 -34.29
CA GLY A 337 -32.41 32.06 -35.15
C GLY A 337 -32.99 31.79 -36.54
N GLY A 338 -34.26 31.36 -36.61
CA GLY A 338 -35.03 31.41 -37.85
C GLY A 338 -35.51 32.83 -38.11
N ALA A 339 -34.63 33.70 -38.60
CA ALA A 339 -35.01 35.01 -39.11
C ALA A 339 -35.59 34.85 -40.51
N ALA A 340 -36.92 34.75 -40.60
CA ALA A 340 -37.65 34.94 -41.84
C ALA A 340 -37.44 36.37 -42.34
N ALA A 341 -37.02 36.48 -43.60
CA ALA A 341 -36.90 37.72 -44.33
C ALA A 341 -38.25 38.43 -44.42
N GLN A 342 -38.32 39.68 -43.98
CA GLN A 342 -39.30 40.64 -44.47
C GLN A 342 -38.56 41.89 -44.90
N TRP A 343 -38.40 42.02 -46.22
CA TRP A 343 -37.93 43.22 -46.89
C TRP A 343 -39.00 44.31 -46.82
N GLY A 344 -38.66 45.41 -46.17
CA GLY A 344 -39.20 46.76 -46.38
C GLY A 344 -38.10 47.71 -45.88
N GLY A 345 -37.54 48.63 -46.64
CA GLY A 345 -38.14 49.47 -47.68
C GLY A 345 -38.22 50.89 -47.11
N GLY A 346 -37.18 51.69 -47.32
CA GLY A 346 -37.06 53.10 -46.88
C GLY A 346 -35.69 53.34 -46.22
N GLY A 347 -34.75 54.11 -46.76
CA GLY A 347 -34.88 55.31 -47.59
C GLY A 347 -34.68 56.53 -46.71
N GLY A 348 -33.42 56.91 -46.44
CA GLY A 348 -33.10 58.07 -45.61
C GLY A 348 -31.61 58.39 -45.64
N ALA A 349 -31.26 59.39 -46.44
CA ALA A 349 -29.92 59.92 -46.62
C ALA A 349 -29.43 60.66 -45.36
N GLY A 350 -28.12 60.62 -45.12
CA GLY A 350 -27.45 61.38 -44.07
C GLY A 350 -25.93 61.34 -44.26
N GLU A 351 -25.41 62.37 -44.93
CA GLU A 351 -24.00 62.65 -45.16
C GLU A 351 -23.19 62.85 -43.86
N GLY A 352 -21.88 62.58 -43.98
CA GLY A 352 -20.86 63.41 -43.34
C GLY A 352 -20.03 62.74 -42.26
N GLY A 353 -18.73 62.55 -42.53
CA GLY A 353 -17.77 62.27 -41.46
C GLY A 353 -16.47 61.60 -41.91
N LYS A 354 -15.61 62.35 -42.60
CA LYS A 354 -14.22 61.96 -42.89
C LYS A 354 -13.34 62.04 -41.63
N GLY A 355 -12.47 61.05 -41.44
CA GLY A 355 -11.31 61.10 -40.53
C GLY A 355 -11.09 59.76 -39.83
N GLY A 356 -9.90 59.14 -39.76
CA GLY A 356 -8.59 59.44 -40.29
C GLY A 356 -7.79 58.13 -40.31
N ARG A 357 -6.83 58.03 -41.23
CA ARG A 357 -5.91 56.90 -41.38
C ARG A 357 -4.83 56.97 -40.31
N GLY A 358 -4.76 55.97 -39.43
CA GLY A 358 -3.58 55.61 -38.65
C GLY A 358 -3.22 54.15 -38.93
N LYS A 359 -2.26 53.91 -39.84
CA LYS A 359 -1.67 52.59 -40.05
C LYS A 359 -0.57 52.37 -39.02
N GLU A 360 -0.89 51.69 -37.93
CA GLU A 360 0.12 51.19 -36.99
C GLU A 360 0.49 49.75 -37.37
N LYS A 361 1.78 49.56 -37.67
CA LYS A 361 2.38 48.26 -38.02
C LYS A 361 2.59 47.47 -36.74
N ASP A 362 1.69 46.54 -36.44
CA ASP A 362 1.88 45.59 -35.34
C ASP A 362 2.86 44.48 -35.79
N LYS A 363 3.96 44.35 -35.05
CA LYS A 363 5.03 43.40 -35.30
C LYS A 363 4.64 42.06 -34.69
N GLY A 364 4.61 41.03 -35.54
CA GLY A 364 4.36 39.64 -35.17
C GLY A 364 5.15 39.20 -33.94
N ARG A 365 4.41 38.90 -32.87
CA ARG A 365 4.91 38.22 -31.68
C ARG A 365 4.46 36.76 -31.76
N ASP A 366 5.40 35.92 -32.17
CA ASP A 366 5.29 34.48 -32.24
C ASP A 366 4.92 33.92 -30.85
N ARG A 367 3.65 33.57 -30.68
CA ARG A 367 3.14 32.91 -29.46
C ARG A 367 3.16 31.41 -29.70
N SER A 368 4.20 30.79 -29.13
CA SER A 368 4.14 29.55 -28.35
C SER A 368 2.97 28.62 -28.64
N ARG A 369 3.30 27.42 -29.14
CA ARG A 369 2.47 26.21 -29.07
C ARG A 369 1.91 26.01 -27.66
N CYS A 370 0.71 26.52 -27.41
CA CYS A 370 -0.15 26.00 -26.35
C CYS A 370 -0.89 24.80 -26.95
N SER A 371 -0.77 23.67 -26.26
CA SER A 371 -1.50 22.43 -26.50
C SER A 371 -2.98 22.72 -26.75
N ARG A 372 -3.53 22.13 -27.81
CA ARG A 372 -4.95 22.30 -28.15
C ARG A 372 -5.82 21.73 -27.03
N PRO A 373 -6.90 22.41 -26.62
CA PRO A 373 -7.84 21.89 -25.62
C PRO A 373 -8.47 20.53 -26.02
N ASP A 374 -8.43 20.17 -27.30
CA ASP A 374 -8.94 18.88 -27.81
C ASP A 374 -8.19 17.65 -27.25
N ASP A 375 -6.92 17.80 -26.85
CA ASP A 375 -6.13 16.69 -26.30
C ASP A 375 -6.56 16.33 -24.86
N VAL A 376 -7.07 17.31 -24.10
CA VAL A 376 -7.58 17.09 -22.74
C VAL A 376 -8.93 16.37 -22.78
N PHE A 377 -9.80 16.71 -23.74
CA PHE A 377 -11.09 16.04 -23.95
C PHE A 377 -10.94 14.61 -24.49
N ALA A 378 -9.90 14.32 -25.27
CA ALA A 378 -9.58 12.97 -25.69
C ALA A 378 -9.10 12.07 -24.53
N ALA A 379 -8.34 12.64 -23.58
CA ALA A 379 -7.91 11.93 -22.38
C ALA A 379 -9.07 11.66 -21.40
N THR A 380 -10.04 12.57 -21.28
CA THR A 380 -11.23 12.37 -20.43
C THR A 380 -12.16 11.29 -20.98
N ARG A 381 -12.40 11.25 -22.30
CA ARG A 381 -13.20 10.19 -22.93
C ARG A 381 -12.59 8.79 -22.80
N ARG A 382 -11.26 8.68 -22.78
CA ARG A 382 -10.58 7.40 -22.48
C ARG A 382 -10.79 6.94 -21.03
N LEU A 383 -10.88 7.87 -20.08
CA LEU A 383 -11.13 7.54 -18.66
C LEU A 383 -12.59 7.17 -18.40
N GLU A 384 -13.54 7.75 -19.13
CA GLU A 384 -14.96 7.36 -19.08
C GLU A 384 -15.17 5.90 -19.56
N GLY A 385 -14.47 5.50 -20.63
CA GLY A 385 -14.46 4.10 -21.09
C GLY A 385 -13.92 3.13 -20.05
N VAL A 386 -12.81 3.49 -19.37
CA VAL A 386 -12.25 2.68 -18.28
C VAL A 386 -13.19 2.62 -17.07
N GLY A 387 -13.92 3.70 -16.76
CA GLY A 387 -14.92 3.72 -15.70
C GLY A 387 -16.09 2.77 -15.97
N ALA A 388 -16.61 2.75 -17.20
CA ALA A 388 -17.66 1.84 -17.63
C ALA A 388 -17.19 0.38 -17.67
N GLU A 389 -15.96 0.11 -18.15
CA GLU A 389 -15.38 -1.24 -18.14
C GLU A 389 -15.08 -1.72 -16.71
N LEU A 390 -14.64 -0.84 -15.81
CA LEU A 390 -14.42 -1.18 -14.41
C LEU A 390 -15.75 -1.45 -13.69
N GLN A 391 -16.80 -0.67 -13.96
CA GLN A 391 -18.16 -0.94 -13.46
C GLN A 391 -18.70 -2.27 -14.00
N ALA A 392 -18.50 -2.57 -15.28
CA ALA A 392 -18.90 -3.85 -15.88
C ALA A 392 -18.11 -5.04 -15.30
N ALA A 393 -16.81 -4.88 -15.10
CA ALA A 393 -15.97 -5.89 -14.45
C ALA A 393 -16.34 -6.11 -12.98
N LEU A 394 -16.75 -5.05 -12.26
CA LEU A 394 -17.27 -5.13 -10.89
C LEU A 394 -18.65 -5.81 -10.83
N ALA A 395 -19.52 -5.58 -11.82
CA ALA A 395 -20.81 -6.26 -11.94
C ALA A 395 -20.67 -7.77 -12.22
N LEU A 396 -19.58 -8.17 -12.89
CA LEU A 396 -19.24 -9.58 -13.17
C LEU A 396 -18.50 -10.28 -12.02
N ALA A 397 -18.04 -9.55 -11.00
CA ALA A 397 -17.31 -10.11 -9.87
C ALA A 397 -18.22 -10.74 -8.78
N VAL A 398 -19.53 -10.81 -9.00
CA VAL A 398 -20.44 -11.62 -8.18
C VAL A 398 -20.07 -13.09 -8.35
N PRO A 399 -19.80 -13.85 -7.27
CA PRO A 399 -19.34 -15.23 -7.39
C PRO A 399 -20.43 -16.09 -8.03
N VAL A 400 -20.18 -16.53 -9.27
CA VAL A 400 -20.93 -17.63 -9.89
C VAL A 400 -20.56 -18.92 -9.13
N PRO A 401 -21.54 -19.67 -8.58
CA PRO A 401 -21.25 -20.96 -7.99
C PRO A 401 -20.66 -21.88 -9.05
N VAL A 402 -19.43 -22.32 -8.85
CA VAL A 402 -18.76 -23.30 -9.71
C VAL A 402 -19.50 -24.63 -9.55
N PRO A 403 -20.15 -25.19 -10.60
CA PRO A 403 -20.72 -26.52 -10.50
C PRO A 403 -19.57 -27.53 -10.36
N LEU A 404 -19.65 -28.35 -9.32
CA LEU A 404 -18.74 -29.47 -9.10
C LEU A 404 -18.87 -30.46 -10.28
N PRO A 405 -17.76 -30.88 -10.91
CA PRO A 405 -17.84 -31.90 -11.96
C PRO A 405 -18.25 -33.24 -11.35
N ALA A 406 -19.43 -33.71 -11.75
CA ALA A 406 -19.84 -35.09 -11.57
C ALA A 406 -19.04 -35.98 -12.54
N GLY A 407 -18.30 -36.95 -11.98
CA GLY A 407 -17.80 -38.10 -12.73
C GLY A 407 -16.32 -38.10 -13.05
N ALA A 408 -15.54 -38.79 -12.23
CA ALA A 408 -14.31 -39.46 -12.66
C ALA A 408 -13.98 -40.62 -11.71
N ALA A 409 -14.81 -41.65 -11.75
CA ALA A 409 -14.44 -42.99 -11.31
C ALA A 409 -13.85 -43.73 -12.52
N ARG A 410 -12.52 -43.89 -12.58
CA ARG A 410 -11.87 -45.04 -13.23
C ARG A 410 -10.40 -45.10 -12.80
N GLY A 411 -10.06 -46.22 -12.17
CA GLY A 411 -8.77 -46.45 -11.55
C GLY A 411 -7.63 -46.62 -12.54
N GLN A 412 -6.46 -46.18 -12.11
CA GLN A 412 -5.18 -46.69 -12.57
C GLN A 412 -4.34 -46.99 -11.31
N GLN A 413 -4.03 -48.27 -11.10
CA GLN A 413 -3.01 -48.72 -10.16
C GLN A 413 -1.64 -48.29 -10.70
N PRO A 414 -0.76 -47.65 -9.90
CA PRO A 414 0.62 -47.50 -10.30
C PRO A 414 1.39 -48.81 -10.09
N ALA A 415 2.13 -49.17 -11.13
CA ALA A 415 3.03 -50.32 -11.19
C ALA A 415 4.12 -50.27 -10.10
N ALA A 416 4.47 -51.45 -9.60
CA ALA A 416 5.51 -51.68 -8.61
C ALA A 416 6.89 -51.17 -9.08
N GLN A 417 7.57 -50.39 -8.22
CA GLN A 417 8.97 -50.04 -8.40
C GLN A 417 9.87 -51.25 -8.08
N PRO A 418 10.94 -51.49 -8.86
CA PRO A 418 11.89 -52.57 -8.60
C PRO A 418 12.79 -52.23 -7.41
N GLN A 419 12.87 -53.16 -6.46
CA GLN A 419 13.79 -53.11 -5.32
C GLN A 419 15.23 -53.25 -5.83
N ARG A 420 16.12 -52.35 -5.41
CA ARG A 420 17.57 -52.49 -5.61
C ARG A 420 18.14 -53.51 -4.61
N PRO A 421 18.97 -54.46 -5.05
CA PRO A 421 19.62 -55.42 -4.16
C PRO A 421 20.76 -54.75 -3.39
N GLY A 422 20.92 -55.16 -2.14
CA GLY A 422 21.92 -54.67 -1.22
C GLY A 422 23.34 -55.08 -1.60
N SER A 423 24.29 -54.20 -1.27
CA SER A 423 25.72 -54.51 -1.24
C SER A 423 26.19 -54.59 0.22
N ARG A 424 26.40 -55.83 0.68
CA ARG A 424 27.18 -56.20 1.86
C ARG A 424 28.56 -56.66 1.38
N ALA A 425 29.61 -55.98 1.85
CA ALA A 425 31.01 -56.41 2.00
C ALA A 425 31.80 -55.13 2.30
N GLY A 426 32.77 -55.05 3.20
CA GLY A 426 33.52 -56.02 3.99
C GLY A 426 34.67 -55.21 4.63
N ALA A 427 35.13 -55.67 5.79
CA ALA A 427 36.09 -55.02 6.68
C ALA A 427 37.48 -54.80 6.07
N ALA A 428 38.23 -53.80 6.57
CA ALA A 428 39.36 -54.03 7.50
C ALA A 428 40.28 -52.80 7.68
N ALA A 429 40.74 -52.66 8.93
CA ALA A 429 42.03 -52.14 9.41
C ALA A 429 42.33 -50.62 9.39
N GLY A 430 42.76 -50.13 10.57
CA GLY A 430 43.47 -48.86 10.71
C GLY A 430 43.37 -48.25 12.12
N GLU A 431 43.95 -48.90 13.13
CA GLU A 431 44.29 -48.29 14.42
C GLU A 431 45.22 -47.08 14.22
N ALA A 432 44.83 -45.93 14.77
CA ALA A 432 45.76 -44.86 15.14
C ALA A 432 45.16 -44.08 16.31
N ALA A 433 45.74 -44.29 17.49
CA ALA A 433 45.46 -43.53 18.70
C ALA A 433 45.82 -42.05 18.48
N GLY A 434 44.81 -41.19 18.61
CA GLY A 434 44.94 -39.74 18.61
C GLY A 434 44.37 -39.19 19.92
N GLU A 435 45.27 -38.66 20.73
CA GLU A 435 45.07 -38.04 22.03
C GLU A 435 43.98 -36.95 22.01
N ALA A 436 42.96 -37.08 22.86
CA ALA A 436 41.91 -36.07 23.04
C ALA A 436 42.38 -34.99 24.03
N PRO A 437 42.23 -33.69 23.73
CA PRO A 437 42.54 -32.64 24.68
C PRO A 437 41.50 -32.62 25.81
N GLN A 438 42.01 -32.65 27.04
CA GLN A 438 41.25 -32.49 28.28
C GLN A 438 40.51 -31.14 28.26
N VAL A 439 39.18 -31.20 28.37
CA VAL A 439 38.33 -30.04 28.64
C VAL A 439 38.23 -29.87 30.16
N PRO A 440 38.52 -28.69 30.74
CA PRO A 440 38.43 -28.50 32.18
C PRO A 440 36.97 -28.44 32.65
N PRO A 441 36.68 -28.88 33.89
CA PRO A 441 35.34 -28.85 34.46
C PRO A 441 34.93 -27.41 34.78
N TRP A 442 33.76 -27.01 34.29
CA TRP A 442 33.09 -25.81 34.74
C TRP A 442 32.50 -26.08 36.14
N GLY A 443 33.08 -25.44 37.15
CA GLY A 443 32.52 -25.42 38.50
C GLY A 443 31.22 -24.59 38.55
N PRO A 444 30.34 -24.85 39.53
CA PRO A 444 29.18 -24.00 39.80
C PRO A 444 29.60 -22.75 40.58
N GLU A 445 28.73 -21.75 40.61
CA GLU A 445 28.80 -20.49 41.35
C GLU A 445 29.30 -19.26 40.57
N GLY A 446 28.34 -18.59 39.94
CA GLY A 446 28.45 -17.19 39.53
C GLY A 446 27.12 -16.49 39.77
N LYS A 447 26.95 -15.88 40.94
CA LYS A 447 25.85 -14.96 41.26
C LYS A 447 25.90 -13.78 40.28
N VAL A 448 24.87 -13.62 39.45
CA VAL A 448 24.70 -12.43 38.63
C VAL A 448 24.00 -11.37 39.47
N MET A 449 24.76 -10.33 39.80
CA MET A 449 24.32 -9.11 40.47
C MET A 449 23.46 -8.29 39.49
N LEU A 450 22.17 -8.10 39.80
CA LEU A 450 21.30 -7.12 39.14
C LEU A 450 21.66 -5.72 39.65
N CYS A 451 22.15 -4.86 38.76
CA CYS A 451 22.15 -3.42 39.00
C CYS A 451 20.96 -2.80 38.27
N PHE A 452 19.97 -2.33 39.03
CA PHE A 452 19.04 -1.31 38.59
C PHE A 452 19.69 0.06 38.81
N ALA A 453 19.66 0.91 37.80
CA ALA A 453 19.83 2.35 37.97
C ALA A 453 18.63 3.05 37.32
N VAL A 454 18.08 3.98 38.10
CA VAL A 454 16.89 4.81 37.91
C VAL A 454 17.05 5.77 36.73
#